data_AF-A0AAW0EIA7-F1
#
_entry.id   AF-A0AAW0EIA7-F1
#
_cell.length_a   1.000
_cell.length_b   1.000
_cell.length_c   1.000
_cell.angle_alpha   90.00
_cell.angle_beta   90.00
_cell.angle_gamma   90.00
#
_symmetry.space_group_name_H-M   'P 1'
#
loop_
_entity.id
_entity.type
_entity.pdbx_description
1 polymer ?
#
loop_
_entity_poly.entity_id
_entity_poly.type
_entity_poly.pdbx_seq_one_letter_code
_entity_poly.pdbx_strand_id
1 'polypeptide(L)'
;MSPLHDTPILGMVARLQVQVPTEYGNDANFWTEWPSGLVDVSRTTHIPSVSDGAQAETPPLTEGLVDIPVDGERTVRVKKESTALVVVDMQNFFLHPELRDHPTGLKCVDPLMKIIPPLRDLGIKILWVNWGLTDHELRTIPPSLVRGFMKNGRGGFGSELPGGFGRLLMRDARNSELYEPLQAEWLKGKNAGTDFWIHKNRISGLWGYQSSLDLFLQENGITTLLFSGVNADQCVAGTLVDAYFRGYDCILVEDCTATTSPEGGLANVVYNAGNSYGFVTDSKRLAAL
;
A
#
# COMPACT_ATOMS: atom_id res chain seq x y z
N MET A 1 9.32 -39.06 9.72
CA MET A 1 10.62 -38.47 10.10
C MET A 1 10.30 -37.11 10.68
N SER A 2 10.61 -36.88 11.96
CA SER A 2 10.47 -35.55 12.57
C SER A 2 11.57 -34.62 12.03
N PRO A 3 11.32 -33.32 11.84
CA PRO A 3 12.37 -32.41 11.38
C PRO A 3 13.54 -32.39 12.37
N LEU A 4 14.74 -32.48 11.84
CA LEU A 4 16.01 -32.69 12.55
C LEU A 4 16.58 -31.35 13.07
N HIS A 5 15.73 -30.56 13.77
CA HIS A 5 15.93 -29.18 14.23
C HIS A 5 15.45 -28.10 13.24
N ASP A 6 14.32 -27.46 13.57
CA ASP A 6 14.11 -26.06 13.20
C ASP A 6 15.08 -25.26 14.06
N THR A 7 16.15 -24.76 13.45
CA THR A 7 16.98 -23.74 14.11
C THR A 7 16.05 -22.61 14.50
N PRO A 8 15.94 -22.23 15.78
CA PRO A 8 15.17 -21.07 16.16
C PRO A 8 15.66 -19.87 15.35
N ILE A 9 14.77 -18.95 14.99
CA ILE A 9 15.06 -17.65 14.36
C ILE A 9 15.87 -16.79 15.35
N LEU A 10 17.07 -17.24 15.69
CA LEU A 10 18.01 -16.60 16.60
C LEU A 10 19.12 -16.05 15.71
N GLY A 11 19.00 -14.76 15.38
CA GLY A 11 20.09 -13.99 14.76
C GLY A 11 19.84 -13.49 13.34
N MET A 12 18.71 -13.80 12.70
CA MET A 12 18.39 -13.21 11.39
C MET A 12 17.80 -11.82 11.58
N VAL A 13 18.68 -10.83 11.76
CA VAL A 13 18.35 -9.39 11.65
C VAL A 13 18.00 -9.03 10.20
N ALA A 14 18.36 -9.90 9.23
CA ALA A 14 18.05 -9.77 7.81
C ALA A 14 17.58 -11.11 7.21
N ARG A 15 16.61 -11.07 6.30
CA ARG A 15 16.20 -12.24 5.49
C ARG A 15 17.26 -12.49 4.42
N LEU A 16 18.00 -13.59 4.52
CA LEU A 16 18.96 -14.02 3.49
C LEU A 16 18.24 -14.58 2.26
N GLN A 17 18.88 -14.52 1.09
CA GLN A 17 18.37 -15.18 -0.12
C GLN A 17 18.36 -16.70 0.05
N VAL A 18 17.36 -17.36 -0.54
CA VAL A 18 17.28 -18.82 -0.55
C VAL A 18 18.45 -19.43 -1.32
N GLN A 19 18.97 -20.56 -0.85
CA GLN A 19 20.11 -21.24 -1.52
C GLN A 19 19.66 -22.15 -2.67
N VAL A 20 18.40 -22.56 -2.65
CA VAL A 20 17.74 -23.33 -3.70
C VAL A 20 16.36 -22.72 -3.95
N PRO A 21 15.82 -22.84 -5.18
CA PRO A 21 14.46 -22.42 -5.47
C PRO A 21 13.49 -22.98 -4.43
N THR A 22 12.68 -22.12 -3.83
CA THR A 22 11.78 -22.46 -2.72
C THR A 22 10.37 -21.99 -3.05
N GLU A 23 9.39 -22.89 -2.92
CA GLU A 23 7.97 -22.59 -3.10
C GLU A 23 7.27 -22.52 -1.74
N TYR A 24 6.43 -21.51 -1.59
CA TYR A 24 5.62 -21.28 -0.39
C TYR A 24 4.14 -21.37 -0.77
N GLY A 25 3.30 -21.87 0.14
CA GLY A 25 1.84 -21.88 -0.04
C GLY A 25 1.30 -23.20 -0.58
N ASN A 26 0.32 -23.12 -1.48
CA ASN A 26 -0.37 -24.27 -2.09
C ASN A 26 -0.75 -23.99 -3.55
N ASP A 27 -1.26 -25.00 -4.25
CA ASP A 27 -1.62 -24.95 -5.68
C ASP A 27 -2.47 -23.72 -6.11
N ALA A 28 -3.31 -23.19 -5.22
CA ALA A 28 -4.18 -22.05 -5.52
C ALA A 28 -3.56 -20.68 -5.13
N ASN A 29 -2.61 -20.68 -4.20
CA ASN A 29 -1.97 -19.46 -3.70
C ASN A 29 -0.55 -19.78 -3.25
N PHE A 30 0.41 -19.52 -4.14
CA PHE A 30 1.81 -19.81 -3.91
C PHE A 30 2.72 -18.66 -4.34
N TRP A 31 3.89 -18.58 -3.73
CA TRP A 31 5.01 -17.75 -4.16
C TRP A 31 6.21 -18.65 -4.48
N THR A 32 7.08 -18.21 -5.38
CA THR A 32 8.39 -18.85 -5.58
C THR A 32 9.52 -17.86 -5.30
N GLU A 33 10.51 -18.26 -4.52
CA GLU A 33 11.73 -17.48 -4.29
C GLU A 33 12.93 -18.22 -4.90
N TRP A 34 13.83 -17.46 -5.53
CA TRP A 34 14.94 -17.98 -6.30
C TRP A 34 16.28 -17.45 -5.75
N PRO A 35 17.38 -18.21 -5.88
CA PRO A 35 18.70 -17.78 -5.42
C PRO A 35 19.23 -16.49 -6.06
N SER A 36 18.66 -16.08 -7.19
CA SER A 36 18.94 -14.79 -7.83
C SER A 36 18.41 -13.57 -7.07
N GLY A 37 17.59 -13.77 -6.03
CA GLY A 37 16.88 -12.71 -5.31
C GLY A 37 15.49 -12.39 -5.91
N LEU A 38 15.05 -13.14 -6.93
CA LEU A 38 13.69 -13.05 -7.44
C LEU A 38 12.70 -13.68 -6.44
N VAL A 39 11.69 -12.91 -6.04
CA VAL A 39 10.49 -13.39 -5.35
C VAL A 39 9.31 -13.21 -6.31
N ASP A 40 8.81 -14.30 -6.87
CA ASP A 40 7.67 -14.29 -7.77
C ASP A 40 6.38 -14.51 -6.99
N VAL A 41 5.59 -13.43 -6.85
CA VAL A 41 4.28 -13.43 -6.22
C VAL A 41 3.14 -13.43 -7.25
N SER A 42 3.47 -13.52 -8.55
CA SER A 42 2.48 -13.48 -9.63
C SER A 42 1.60 -14.72 -9.71
N ARG A 43 1.97 -15.81 -9.01
CA ARG A 43 1.27 -17.12 -9.02
C ARG A 43 1.19 -17.74 -10.42
N THR A 44 2.18 -17.47 -11.28
CA THR A 44 2.18 -17.95 -12.68
C THR A 44 3.07 -19.16 -12.93
N THR A 45 4.11 -19.37 -12.11
CA THR A 45 5.13 -20.39 -12.37
C THR A 45 5.44 -21.17 -11.09
N HIS A 46 4.99 -22.43 -11.04
CA HIS A 46 5.45 -23.38 -10.01
C HIS A 46 6.90 -23.77 -10.24
N ILE A 47 7.61 -24.14 -9.18
CA ILE A 47 8.95 -24.71 -9.30
C ILE A 47 8.83 -26.10 -9.94
N PRO A 48 9.53 -26.38 -11.05
CA PRO A 48 9.47 -27.69 -11.69
C PRO A 48 9.89 -28.80 -10.73
N SER A 49 9.17 -29.92 -10.76
CA SER A 49 9.63 -31.13 -10.08
C SER A 49 10.91 -31.63 -10.76
N VAL A 50 12.07 -31.32 -10.20
CA VAL A 50 13.33 -31.75 -10.79
C VAL A 50 13.53 -33.24 -10.52
N SER A 51 13.32 -34.07 -11.53
CA SER A 51 13.92 -35.41 -11.57
C SER A 51 15.37 -35.27 -12.02
N ASP A 52 16.31 -35.75 -11.20
CA ASP A 52 17.75 -35.87 -11.50
C ASP A 52 18.57 -34.57 -11.56
N GLY A 53 18.96 -34.04 -10.40
CA GLY A 53 20.22 -33.30 -10.20
C GLY A 53 20.42 -31.95 -10.92
N ALA A 54 19.52 -31.53 -11.80
CA ALA A 54 19.55 -30.22 -12.44
C ALA A 54 19.09 -29.12 -11.48
N GLN A 55 19.79 -27.98 -11.42
CA GLN A 55 19.31 -26.83 -10.67
C GLN A 55 18.22 -26.13 -11.49
N ALA A 56 17.05 -25.89 -10.89
CA ALA A 56 16.01 -25.11 -11.55
C ALA A 56 16.50 -23.66 -11.77
N GLU A 57 16.36 -23.16 -12.99
CA GLU A 57 16.78 -21.81 -13.39
C GLU A 57 15.70 -20.78 -13.07
N THR A 58 16.12 -19.54 -12.79
CA THR A 58 15.18 -18.43 -12.57
C THR A 58 14.30 -18.21 -13.81
N PRO A 59 12.96 -18.18 -13.68
CA PRO A 59 12.07 -18.04 -14.83
C PRO A 59 12.28 -16.68 -15.51
N PRO A 60 12.28 -16.63 -16.85
CA PRO A 60 12.39 -15.37 -17.58
C PRO A 60 11.16 -14.49 -17.33
N LEU A 61 11.32 -13.17 -17.45
CA LEU A 61 10.20 -12.23 -17.42
C LEU A 61 9.33 -12.42 -18.68
N THR A 62 8.03 -12.57 -18.51
CA THR A 62 7.06 -12.77 -19.60
C THR A 62 6.07 -11.61 -19.71
N GLU A 63 5.32 -11.56 -20.81
CA GLU A 63 4.29 -10.56 -21.02
C GLU A 63 3.23 -10.59 -19.89
N GLY A 64 2.78 -9.41 -19.46
CA GLY A 64 1.84 -9.26 -18.34
C GLY A 64 2.47 -9.29 -16.95
N LEU A 65 3.76 -9.59 -16.83
CA LEU A 65 4.52 -9.51 -15.58
C LEU A 65 5.43 -8.27 -15.54
N VAL A 66 5.74 -7.79 -14.34
CA VAL A 66 6.73 -6.74 -14.11
C VAL A 66 7.56 -7.06 -12.88
N ASP A 67 8.84 -6.76 -12.97
CA ASP A 67 9.85 -6.97 -11.93
C ASP A 67 10.06 -5.65 -11.18
N ILE A 68 9.70 -5.62 -9.90
CA ILE A 68 9.82 -4.44 -9.04
C ILE A 68 11.05 -4.63 -8.14
N PRO A 69 12.14 -3.84 -8.31
CA PRO A 69 13.26 -3.88 -7.38
C PRO A 69 12.81 -3.45 -5.97
N VAL A 70 13.24 -4.18 -4.96
CA VAL A 70 12.94 -3.93 -3.54
C VAL A 70 14.22 -4.02 -2.71
N ASP A 71 14.14 -3.63 -1.44
CA ASP A 71 15.27 -3.70 -0.53
C ASP A 71 15.84 -5.12 -0.35
N GLY A 72 17.12 -5.16 0.03
CA GLY A 72 17.84 -6.40 0.27
C GLY A 72 18.29 -7.12 -1.01
N GLU A 73 18.60 -6.35 -2.07
CA GLU A 73 19.04 -6.86 -3.38
C GLU A 73 18.07 -7.93 -3.93
N ARG A 74 16.77 -7.62 -3.85
CA ARG A 74 15.69 -8.48 -4.29
C ARG A 74 14.85 -7.81 -5.36
N THR A 75 14.13 -8.64 -6.10
CA THR A 75 13.13 -8.22 -7.07
C THR A 75 11.85 -8.97 -6.81
N VAL A 76 10.73 -8.25 -6.71
CA VAL A 76 9.40 -8.85 -6.60
C VAL A 76 8.75 -8.86 -7.97
N ARG A 77 8.47 -10.04 -8.51
CA ARG A 77 7.72 -10.18 -9.76
C ARG A 77 6.24 -10.25 -9.48
N VAL A 78 5.49 -9.37 -10.13
CA VAL A 78 4.04 -9.23 -9.95
C VAL A 78 3.31 -9.33 -11.27
N LYS A 79 2.03 -9.72 -11.22
CA LYS A 79 1.13 -9.67 -12.38
C LYS A 79 0.54 -8.27 -12.48
N LYS A 80 0.78 -7.57 -13.60
CA LYS A 80 0.38 -6.15 -13.78
C LYS A 80 -1.10 -5.91 -13.49
N GLU A 81 -1.98 -6.74 -14.08
CA GLU A 81 -3.44 -6.60 -13.96
C GLU A 81 -4.00 -6.89 -12.56
N SER A 82 -3.29 -7.69 -11.77
CA SER A 82 -3.62 -8.05 -10.37
C SER A 82 -2.87 -7.19 -9.35
N THR A 83 -2.28 -6.07 -9.81
CA THR A 83 -1.52 -5.14 -8.97
C THR A 83 -2.19 -3.77 -8.93
N ALA A 84 -2.17 -3.12 -7.77
CA ALA A 84 -2.64 -1.75 -7.61
C ALA A 84 -1.74 -0.91 -6.71
N LEU A 85 -1.60 0.39 -7.02
CA LEU A 85 -1.05 1.39 -6.10
C LEU A 85 -2.18 1.95 -5.24
N VAL A 86 -2.02 1.87 -3.93
CA VAL A 86 -2.93 2.39 -2.91
C VAL A 86 -2.35 3.71 -2.37
N VAL A 87 -2.95 4.83 -2.78
CA VAL A 87 -2.57 6.18 -2.32
C VAL A 87 -3.52 6.59 -1.20
N VAL A 88 -2.99 6.64 0.03
CA VAL A 88 -3.80 6.82 1.24
C VAL A 88 -3.80 8.28 1.69
N ASP A 89 -5.00 8.87 1.82
CA ASP A 89 -5.28 10.14 2.51
C ASP A 89 -4.38 11.33 2.11
N MET A 90 -3.95 11.42 0.85
CA MET A 90 -3.22 12.59 0.34
C MET A 90 -4.15 13.81 0.11
N GLN A 91 -5.00 14.10 1.10
CA GLN A 91 -6.07 15.08 1.06
C GLN A 91 -5.65 16.43 1.65
N ASN A 92 -6.35 17.49 1.27
CA ASN A 92 -6.14 18.84 1.79
C ASN A 92 -6.15 18.89 3.33
N PHE A 93 -7.02 18.12 3.99
CA PHE A 93 -7.05 18.09 5.45
C PHE A 93 -5.71 17.68 6.09
N PHE A 94 -4.96 16.79 5.45
CA PHE A 94 -3.70 16.27 5.99
C PHE A 94 -2.47 17.06 5.52
N LEU A 95 -2.55 17.70 4.35
CA LEU A 95 -1.38 18.29 3.68
C LEU A 95 -1.45 19.81 3.51
N HIS A 96 -2.65 20.40 3.42
CA HIS A 96 -2.77 21.84 3.16
C HIS A 96 -2.19 22.64 4.35
N PRO A 97 -1.23 23.56 4.14
CA PRO A 97 -0.53 24.27 5.23
C PRO A 97 -1.44 25.05 6.18
N GLU A 98 -2.60 25.53 5.70
CA GLU A 98 -3.61 26.19 6.55
C GLU A 98 -4.32 25.23 7.53
N LEU A 99 -4.35 23.93 7.25
CA LEU A 99 -5.01 22.92 8.09
C LEU A 99 -4.03 22.10 8.91
N ARG A 100 -2.86 21.77 8.33
CA ARG A 100 -1.84 20.92 8.95
C ARG A 100 -0.43 21.33 8.57
N ASP A 101 0.43 21.39 9.58
CA ASP A 101 1.88 21.45 9.40
C ASP A 101 2.42 20.03 9.16
N HIS A 102 2.51 19.63 7.89
CA HIS A 102 2.98 18.29 7.47
C HIS A 102 4.02 18.37 6.34
N PRO A 103 5.21 18.97 6.58
CA PRO A 103 6.21 19.19 5.55
C PRO A 103 6.77 17.90 4.94
N THR A 104 6.81 16.81 5.70
CA THR A 104 7.22 15.48 5.21
C THR A 104 6.19 14.86 4.27
N GLY A 105 4.89 15.02 4.55
CA GLY A 105 3.80 14.56 3.67
C GLY A 105 3.77 15.34 2.36
N LEU A 106 4.01 16.65 2.42
CA LEU A 106 4.15 17.48 1.22
C LEU A 106 5.31 17.02 0.32
N LYS A 107 6.41 16.51 0.88
CA LYS A 107 7.53 15.96 0.11
C LYS A 107 7.20 14.67 -0.62
N CYS A 108 6.18 13.92 -0.21
CA CYS A 108 5.73 12.70 -0.88
C CYS A 108 4.98 12.97 -2.20
N VAL A 109 4.49 14.21 -2.39
CA VAL A 109 3.73 14.60 -3.59
C VAL A 109 4.55 14.45 -4.87
N ASP A 110 5.77 14.99 -4.91
CA ASP A 110 6.61 14.95 -6.12
C ASP A 110 7.01 13.52 -6.53
N PRO A 111 7.46 12.64 -5.61
CA PRO A 111 7.64 11.21 -5.89
C PRO A 111 6.39 10.53 -6.43
N LEU A 112 5.22 10.76 -5.83
CA LEU A 112 3.95 10.19 -6.30
C LEU A 112 3.62 10.61 -7.74
N MET A 113 3.77 11.89 -8.04
CA MET A 113 3.56 12.44 -9.39
C MET A 113 4.49 11.82 -10.44
N LYS A 114 5.65 11.28 -10.04
CA LYS A 114 6.61 10.61 -10.95
C LYS A 114 6.28 9.14 -11.18
N ILE A 115 5.71 8.45 -10.20
CA ILE A 115 5.43 7.01 -10.32
C ILE A 115 4.03 6.70 -10.85
N ILE A 116 3.07 7.60 -10.65
CA ILE A 116 1.69 7.37 -11.09
C ILE A 116 1.61 7.16 -12.62
N PRO A 117 2.20 8.01 -13.48
CA PRO A 117 2.14 7.81 -14.93
C PRO A 117 2.73 6.47 -15.42
N PRO A 118 3.98 6.07 -15.10
CA PRO A 118 4.53 4.81 -15.58
C PRO A 118 3.77 3.58 -15.05
N LEU A 119 3.25 3.63 -13.80
CA LEU A 119 2.41 2.54 -13.29
C LEU A 119 1.11 2.40 -14.09
N ARG A 120 0.49 3.52 -14.49
CA ARG A 120 -0.69 3.48 -15.38
C ARG A 120 -0.36 2.93 -16.76
N ASP A 121 0.79 3.31 -17.34
CA ASP A 121 1.23 2.79 -18.64
C ASP A 121 1.47 1.27 -18.62
N LEU A 122 1.84 0.72 -17.45
CA LEU A 122 1.92 -0.72 -17.19
C LEU A 122 0.54 -1.39 -16.96
N GLY A 123 -0.55 -0.62 -16.90
CA GLY A 123 -1.89 -1.12 -16.59
C GLY A 123 -2.12 -1.41 -15.10
N ILE A 124 -1.24 -0.94 -14.21
CA ILE A 124 -1.42 -1.03 -12.76
C ILE A 124 -2.46 0.02 -12.35
N LYS A 125 -3.48 -0.41 -11.60
CA LYS A 125 -4.58 0.47 -11.18
C LYS A 125 -4.12 1.40 -10.06
N ILE A 126 -4.61 2.63 -10.04
CA ILE A 126 -4.35 3.59 -8.95
C ILE A 126 -5.61 3.75 -8.10
N LEU A 127 -5.52 3.39 -6.82
CA LEU A 127 -6.62 3.45 -5.86
C LEU A 127 -6.38 4.61 -4.90
N TRP A 128 -7.23 5.62 -4.99
CA TRP A 128 -7.21 6.79 -4.11
C TRP A 128 -8.09 6.52 -2.89
N VAL A 129 -7.46 6.05 -1.80
CA VAL A 129 -8.15 5.56 -0.61
C VAL A 129 -8.17 6.67 0.44
N ASN A 130 -9.31 7.35 0.52
CA ASN A 130 -9.42 8.65 1.18
C ASN A 130 -10.59 8.68 2.16
N TRP A 131 -10.43 9.45 3.24
CA TRP A 131 -11.57 9.79 4.09
C TRP A 131 -12.67 10.48 3.28
N GLY A 132 -13.91 10.04 3.48
CA GLY A 132 -15.06 10.69 2.88
C GLY A 132 -16.34 10.18 3.52
N LEU A 133 -16.74 10.85 4.59
CA LEU A 133 -17.86 10.47 5.42
C LEU A 133 -19.19 11.02 4.88
N THR A 134 -20.24 10.26 5.14
CA THR A 134 -21.64 10.65 4.98
C THR A 134 -22.27 10.99 6.33
N ASP A 135 -23.39 11.71 6.32
CA ASP A 135 -24.15 12.00 7.54
C ASP A 135 -24.71 10.74 8.24
N HIS A 136 -24.84 9.63 7.50
CA HIS A 136 -25.19 8.35 8.09
C HIS A 136 -24.00 7.77 8.87
N GLU A 137 -22.81 7.77 8.29
CA GLU A 137 -21.60 7.22 8.93
C GLU A 137 -21.22 8.00 10.20
N LEU A 138 -21.47 9.32 10.26
CA LEU A 138 -21.27 10.10 11.48
C LEU A 138 -22.00 9.51 12.70
N ARG A 139 -23.11 8.80 12.49
CA ARG A 139 -23.91 8.19 13.57
C ARG A 139 -23.34 6.85 14.04
N THR A 140 -22.41 6.26 13.29
CA THR A 140 -21.86 4.93 13.53
C THR A 140 -20.34 4.93 13.76
N ILE A 141 -19.70 6.10 13.76
CA ILE A 141 -18.28 6.23 14.14
C ILE A 141 -18.13 5.92 15.64
N PRO A 142 -17.21 5.02 16.03
CA PRO A 142 -17.03 4.64 17.42
C PRO A 142 -16.47 5.82 18.25
N PRO A 143 -16.83 5.93 19.55
CA PRO A 143 -16.38 7.03 20.41
C PRO A 143 -14.85 7.21 20.48
N SER A 144 -14.07 6.13 20.37
CA SER A 144 -12.61 6.19 20.34
C SER A 144 -12.09 6.97 19.12
N LEU A 145 -12.69 6.75 17.95
CA LEU A 145 -12.33 7.45 16.72
C LEU A 145 -12.83 8.89 16.76
N VAL A 146 -14.06 9.13 17.25
CA VAL A 146 -14.56 10.50 17.51
C VAL A 146 -13.59 11.27 18.40
N ARG A 147 -13.16 10.68 19.54
CA ARG A 147 -12.22 11.30 20.48
C ARG A 147 -10.88 11.66 19.83
N GLY A 148 -10.37 10.83 18.91
CA GLY A 148 -9.12 11.10 18.21
C GLY A 148 -9.17 12.35 17.32
N PHE A 149 -10.33 12.64 16.73
CA PHE A 149 -10.54 13.78 15.83
C PHE A 149 -11.16 15.01 16.53
N MET A 150 -11.73 14.84 17.73
CA MET A 150 -12.19 15.93 18.58
C MET A 150 -11.06 16.43 19.49
N LYS A 151 -10.34 17.48 19.08
CA LYS A 151 -9.34 18.12 19.96
C LYS A 151 -10.01 19.07 20.95
N ASN A 152 -9.69 18.91 22.24
CA ASN A 152 -10.22 19.73 23.34
C ASN A 152 -11.76 19.73 23.48
N GLY A 153 -12.42 18.63 23.10
CA GLY A 153 -13.88 18.47 23.23
C GLY A 153 -14.71 19.35 22.30
N ARG A 154 -14.09 19.96 21.27
CA ARG A 154 -14.75 20.76 20.23
C ARG A 154 -14.33 20.27 18.85
N GLY A 155 -15.12 20.61 17.82
CA GLY A 155 -14.88 20.15 16.45
C GLY A 155 -15.12 18.65 16.28
N GLY A 156 -14.41 18.03 15.34
CA GLY A 156 -14.52 16.61 15.03
C GLY A 156 -15.20 16.35 13.68
N PHE A 157 -15.42 15.08 13.35
CA PHE A 157 -15.99 14.72 12.06
C PHE A 157 -17.30 15.48 11.77
N GLY A 158 -17.41 16.03 10.56
CA GLY A 158 -18.59 16.78 10.14
C GLY A 158 -18.71 18.21 10.65
N SER A 159 -17.81 18.70 11.51
CA SER A 159 -17.78 20.11 11.93
C SER A 159 -17.24 21.02 10.83
N GLU A 160 -17.75 22.25 10.73
CA GLU A 160 -17.23 23.24 9.78
C GLU A 160 -15.79 23.66 10.10
N LEU A 161 -14.92 23.55 9.10
CA LEU A 161 -13.55 24.06 9.16
C LEU A 161 -13.49 25.53 8.74
N PRO A 162 -12.57 26.33 9.29
CA PRO A 162 -12.34 27.70 8.84
C PRO A 162 -11.83 27.74 7.38
N GLY A 163 -11.75 28.93 6.78
CA GLY A 163 -11.11 29.11 5.47
C GLY A 163 -11.87 28.52 4.28
N GLY A 164 -13.16 28.19 4.44
CA GLY A 164 -13.98 27.63 3.36
C GLY A 164 -13.60 26.20 2.98
N PHE A 165 -12.96 25.47 3.90
CA PHE A 165 -12.58 24.06 3.69
C PHE A 165 -13.76 23.07 3.86
N GLY A 166 -14.91 23.58 4.30
CA GLY A 166 -16.14 22.81 4.49
C GLY A 166 -16.10 21.89 5.72
N ARG A 167 -17.03 20.94 5.76
CA ARG A 167 -17.20 20.02 6.88
C ARG A 167 -16.07 18.99 6.94
N LEU A 168 -15.48 18.82 8.11
CA LEU A 168 -14.32 17.95 8.34
C LEU A 168 -14.55 16.52 7.85
N LEU A 169 -13.73 16.10 6.89
CA LEU A 169 -13.64 14.76 6.29
C LEU A 169 -14.97 14.23 5.71
N MET A 170 -15.90 15.12 5.39
CA MET A 170 -17.14 14.79 4.70
C MET A 170 -16.91 14.70 3.19
N ARG A 171 -17.67 13.84 2.51
CA ARG A 171 -17.65 13.80 1.04
C ARG A 171 -17.95 15.18 0.45
N ASP A 172 -17.32 15.46 -0.69
CA ASP A 172 -17.48 16.70 -1.46
C ASP A 172 -17.07 18.00 -0.75
N ALA A 173 -16.50 17.91 0.46
CA ALA A 173 -15.89 19.05 1.13
C ALA A 173 -14.45 19.25 0.62
N ARG A 174 -14.04 20.52 0.46
CA ARG A 174 -12.70 20.89 -0.04
C ARG A 174 -11.56 20.27 0.76
N ASN A 175 -11.71 20.10 2.08
CA ASN A 175 -10.69 19.41 2.90
C ASN A 175 -10.55 17.91 2.58
N SER A 176 -11.57 17.29 2.00
CA SER A 176 -11.58 15.88 1.59
C SER A 176 -11.17 15.68 0.12
N GLU A 177 -10.96 16.75 -0.64
CA GLU A 177 -10.31 16.66 -1.95
C GLU A 177 -8.83 16.33 -1.77
N LEU A 178 -8.22 15.77 -2.81
CA LEU A 178 -6.77 15.57 -2.83
C LEU A 178 -6.06 16.92 -2.76
N TYR A 179 -4.88 16.92 -2.17
CA TYR A 179 -4.01 18.08 -2.19
C TYR A 179 -3.52 18.36 -3.62
N GLU A 180 -3.60 19.61 -4.07
CA GLU A 180 -3.02 19.98 -5.38
C GLU A 180 -1.51 19.79 -5.36
N PRO A 181 -0.88 19.14 -6.34
CA PRO A 181 -1.33 18.80 -7.71
C PRO A 181 -1.98 17.41 -7.88
N LEU A 182 -2.11 16.61 -6.84
CA LEU A 182 -2.61 15.23 -6.93
C LEU A 182 -4.08 15.17 -7.37
N GLN A 183 -4.88 16.18 -7.03
CA GLN A 183 -6.26 16.29 -7.51
C GLN A 183 -6.34 16.38 -9.04
N ALA A 184 -5.47 17.17 -9.67
CA ALA A 184 -5.38 17.24 -11.13
C ALA A 184 -4.93 15.90 -11.73
N GLU A 185 -4.01 15.20 -11.08
CA GLU A 185 -3.51 13.90 -11.53
C GLU A 185 -4.57 12.79 -11.43
N TRP A 186 -5.37 12.80 -10.36
CA TRP A 186 -6.54 11.94 -10.20
C TRP A 186 -7.54 12.17 -11.33
N LEU A 187 -7.86 13.41 -11.69
CA LEU A 187 -8.82 13.71 -12.76
C LEU A 187 -8.38 13.13 -14.11
N LYS A 188 -7.07 13.14 -14.42
CA LYS A 188 -6.55 12.49 -15.63
C LYS A 188 -6.80 10.99 -15.61
N GLY A 189 -6.43 10.33 -14.52
CA GLY A 189 -6.58 8.88 -14.38
C GLY A 189 -8.05 8.43 -14.34
N LYS A 190 -8.92 9.21 -13.69
CA LYS A 190 -10.38 8.99 -13.69
C LYS A 190 -10.93 9.02 -15.12
N ASN A 191 -10.55 10.03 -15.91
CA ASN A 191 -11.02 10.17 -17.29
C ASN A 191 -10.46 9.07 -18.21
N ALA A 192 -9.26 8.55 -17.90
CA ALA A 192 -8.66 7.42 -18.60
C ALA A 192 -9.19 6.04 -18.15
N GLY A 193 -9.94 5.97 -17.03
CA GLY A 193 -10.40 4.71 -16.46
C GLY A 193 -9.31 3.89 -15.76
N THR A 194 -8.16 4.50 -15.43
CA THR A 194 -7.02 3.83 -14.76
C THR A 194 -7.03 3.98 -13.25
N ASP A 195 -7.76 4.98 -12.76
CA ASP A 195 -7.78 5.34 -11.35
C ASP A 195 -9.19 5.19 -10.77
N PHE A 196 -9.25 4.86 -9.48
CA PHE A 196 -10.50 4.62 -8.77
C PHE A 196 -10.51 5.30 -7.40
N TRP A 197 -11.60 5.97 -7.08
CA TRP A 197 -11.79 6.64 -5.80
C TRP A 197 -12.46 5.71 -4.80
N ILE A 198 -11.85 5.55 -3.63
CA ILE A 198 -12.33 4.68 -2.56
C ILE A 198 -12.55 5.51 -1.31
N HIS A 199 -13.81 5.67 -0.90
CA HIS A 199 -14.13 6.31 0.38
C HIS A 199 -13.96 5.31 1.52
N LYS A 200 -13.11 5.67 2.49
CA LYS A 200 -13.04 5.01 3.79
C LYS A 200 -13.66 5.86 4.90
N ASN A 201 -14.13 5.18 5.92
CA ASN A 201 -14.77 5.79 7.10
C ASN A 201 -14.09 5.36 8.41
N ARG A 202 -12.89 4.78 8.30
CA ARG A 202 -12.04 4.29 9.37
C ARG A 202 -10.58 4.59 9.04
N ILE A 203 -9.69 4.32 9.99
CA ILE A 203 -8.24 4.52 9.80
C ILE A 203 -7.75 3.63 8.65
N SER A 204 -7.97 2.32 8.75
CA SER A 204 -7.72 1.36 7.67
C SER A 204 -8.79 1.47 6.58
N GLY A 205 -8.36 1.50 5.32
CA GLY A 205 -9.23 1.39 4.15
C GLY A 205 -9.90 0.02 4.01
N LEU A 206 -9.39 -1.00 4.71
CA LEU A 206 -9.88 -2.38 4.70
C LEU A 206 -10.59 -2.78 6.00
N TRP A 207 -10.92 -1.82 6.86
CA TRP A 207 -11.60 -2.13 8.12
C TRP A 207 -13.00 -2.71 7.88
N GLY A 208 -13.26 -3.88 8.46
CA GLY A 208 -14.55 -4.57 8.42
C GLY A 208 -14.79 -5.38 7.14
N TYR A 209 -15.80 -6.25 7.19
CA TYR A 209 -16.21 -7.02 6.01
C TYR A 209 -16.82 -6.10 4.96
N GLN A 210 -16.49 -6.31 3.67
CA GLN A 210 -17.11 -5.60 2.56
C GLN A 210 -16.96 -4.07 2.61
N SER A 211 -15.80 -3.59 3.07
CA SER A 211 -15.41 -2.20 2.83
C SER A 211 -15.35 -1.92 1.32
N SER A 212 -15.50 -0.66 0.90
CA SER A 212 -15.43 -0.29 -0.52
C SER A 212 -14.12 -0.76 -1.18
N LEU A 213 -13.00 -0.70 -0.44
CA LEU A 213 -11.72 -1.19 -0.93
C LEU A 213 -11.73 -2.72 -1.08
N ASP A 214 -12.21 -3.44 -0.06
CA ASP A 214 -12.27 -4.91 -0.06
C ASP A 214 -13.09 -5.44 -1.25
N LEU A 215 -14.27 -4.86 -1.49
CA LEU A 215 -15.12 -5.22 -2.62
C LEU A 215 -14.40 -4.96 -3.95
N PHE A 216 -13.79 -3.78 -4.11
CA PHE A 216 -13.09 -3.43 -5.34
C PHE A 216 -11.94 -4.39 -5.63
N LEU A 217 -11.11 -4.71 -4.62
CA LEU A 217 -9.96 -5.59 -4.77
C LEU A 217 -10.41 -7.01 -5.17
N GLN A 218 -11.46 -7.55 -4.53
CA GLN A 218 -12.01 -8.87 -4.84
C GLN A 218 -12.62 -8.91 -6.26
N GLU A 219 -13.43 -7.93 -6.63
CA GLU A 219 -14.09 -7.87 -7.94
C GLU A 219 -13.09 -7.72 -9.09
N ASN A 220 -11.92 -7.10 -8.84
CA ASN A 220 -10.88 -6.88 -9.85
C ASN A 220 -9.74 -7.90 -9.80
N GLY A 221 -9.83 -8.94 -8.95
CA GLY A 221 -8.80 -9.97 -8.84
C GLY A 221 -7.41 -9.42 -8.47
N ILE A 222 -7.38 -8.36 -7.66
CA ILE A 222 -6.13 -7.77 -7.18
C ILE A 222 -5.57 -8.64 -6.06
N THR A 223 -4.28 -8.96 -6.13
CA THR A 223 -3.57 -9.76 -5.12
C THR A 223 -2.36 -9.05 -4.56
N THR A 224 -1.83 -8.05 -5.27
CA THR A 224 -0.62 -7.32 -4.89
C THR A 224 -0.90 -5.82 -4.76
N LEU A 225 -0.44 -5.23 -3.66
CA LEU A 225 -0.71 -3.83 -3.32
C LEU A 225 0.58 -3.07 -3.02
N LEU A 226 0.81 -1.98 -3.75
CA LEU A 226 1.82 -0.97 -3.41
C LEU A 226 1.17 0.07 -2.51
N PHE A 227 1.79 0.45 -1.40
CA PHE A 227 1.24 1.40 -0.43
C PHE A 227 2.04 2.70 -0.39
N SER A 228 1.31 3.81 -0.34
CA SER A 228 1.86 5.16 -0.21
C SER A 228 0.89 6.07 0.53
N GLY A 229 1.35 7.26 0.91
CA GLY A 229 0.52 8.34 1.42
C GLY A 229 0.76 8.66 2.89
N VAL A 230 -0.27 9.16 3.56
CA VAL A 230 -0.16 9.64 4.94
C VAL A 230 -1.35 9.18 5.81
N ASN A 231 -1.23 9.10 7.13
CA ASN A 231 0.02 9.06 7.89
C ASN A 231 0.57 7.63 7.90
N ALA A 232 1.90 7.50 7.78
CA ALA A 232 2.63 6.24 7.70
C ALA A 232 2.22 5.24 8.78
N ASP A 233 2.23 5.66 10.04
CA ASP A 233 2.00 4.85 11.24
C ASP A 233 0.52 4.78 11.67
N GLN A 234 -0.39 5.30 10.83
CA GLN A 234 -1.82 5.31 11.09
C GLN A 234 -2.58 4.71 9.91
N CYS A 235 -3.02 5.53 8.96
CA CYS A 235 -3.88 5.07 7.87
C CYS A 235 -3.14 4.15 6.90
N VAL A 236 -1.87 4.44 6.60
CA VAL A 236 -1.04 3.60 5.73
C VAL A 236 -0.77 2.26 6.41
N ALA A 237 -0.18 2.26 7.61
CA ALA A 237 0.09 1.04 8.37
C ALA A 237 -1.18 0.23 8.67
N GLY A 238 -2.28 0.89 9.07
CA GLY A 238 -3.55 0.22 9.34
C GLY A 238 -4.11 -0.50 8.11
N THR A 239 -4.05 0.14 6.94
CA THR A 239 -4.51 -0.48 5.69
C THR A 239 -3.57 -1.59 5.24
N LEU A 240 -2.25 -1.39 5.34
CA LEU A 240 -1.23 -2.38 4.97
C LEU A 240 -1.32 -3.64 5.85
N VAL A 241 -1.45 -3.48 7.16
CA VAL A 241 -1.55 -4.62 8.10
C VAL A 241 -2.84 -5.41 7.87
N ASP A 242 -3.97 -4.73 7.69
CA ASP A 242 -5.23 -5.42 7.34
C ASP A 242 -5.13 -6.13 5.98
N ALA A 243 -4.45 -5.55 4.99
CA ALA A 243 -4.20 -6.19 3.71
C ALA A 243 -3.35 -7.46 3.87
N TYR A 244 -2.25 -7.38 4.62
CA TYR A 244 -1.40 -8.54 4.91
C TYR A 244 -2.19 -9.65 5.61
N PHE A 245 -2.99 -9.33 6.64
CA PHE A 245 -3.81 -10.32 7.33
C PHE A 245 -4.91 -10.94 6.46
N ARG A 246 -5.32 -10.25 5.40
CA ARG A 246 -6.24 -10.77 4.38
C ARG A 246 -5.53 -11.57 3.27
N GLY A 247 -4.20 -11.62 3.28
CA GLY A 247 -3.40 -12.42 2.34
C GLY A 247 -2.97 -11.67 1.07
N TYR A 248 -3.04 -10.33 1.04
CA TYR A 248 -2.48 -9.55 -0.07
C TYR A 248 -0.95 -9.46 0.04
N ASP A 249 -0.27 -9.48 -1.10
CA ASP A 249 1.17 -9.25 -1.17
C ASP A 249 1.43 -7.73 -1.06
N CYS A 250 2.11 -7.30 0.01
CA CYS A 250 2.23 -5.89 0.35
C CYS A 250 3.62 -5.34 0.02
N ILE A 251 3.68 -4.19 -0.65
CA ILE A 251 4.92 -3.46 -0.96
C ILE A 251 4.77 -2.01 -0.50
N LEU A 252 5.61 -1.51 0.39
CA LEU A 252 5.59 -0.09 0.79
C LEU A 252 6.49 0.74 -0.13
N VAL A 253 6.01 1.90 -0.59
CA VAL A 253 6.83 2.89 -1.31
C VAL A 253 7.29 3.96 -0.31
N GLU A 254 8.53 3.83 0.17
CA GLU A 254 8.97 4.52 1.40
C GLU A 254 9.01 6.05 1.26
N ASP A 255 9.50 6.57 0.14
CA ASP A 255 9.65 8.01 -0.11
C ASP A 255 8.34 8.69 -0.56
N CYS A 256 7.33 7.87 -0.85
CA CYS A 256 5.95 8.30 -1.06
C CYS A 256 5.09 8.19 0.22
N THR A 257 5.70 7.89 1.38
CA THR A 257 5.02 7.66 2.64
C THR A 257 5.58 8.54 3.76
N ALA A 258 4.71 9.21 4.53
CA ALA A 258 5.17 10.09 5.60
C ALA A 258 4.21 10.14 6.79
N THR A 259 4.72 10.63 7.93
CA THR A 259 3.91 10.90 9.12
C THR A 259 4.38 12.18 9.82
N THR A 260 3.50 12.74 10.65
CA THR A 260 3.80 13.80 11.62
C THR A 260 4.16 13.25 13.00
N SER A 261 4.16 11.93 13.19
CA SER A 261 4.56 11.31 14.45
C SER A 261 6.03 11.59 14.76
N PRO A 262 6.44 11.52 16.04
CA PRO A 262 7.83 11.72 16.44
C PRO A 262 8.81 10.78 15.72
N GLU A 263 10.10 11.07 15.91
CA GLU A 263 11.19 10.23 15.43
C GLU A 263 10.96 8.75 15.74
N GLY A 264 11.23 7.90 14.75
CA GLY A 264 10.95 6.46 14.80
C GLY A 264 9.58 6.05 14.22
N GLY A 265 8.62 6.97 14.08
CA GLY A 265 7.29 6.66 13.53
C GLY A 265 7.34 6.05 12.13
N LEU A 266 7.97 6.74 11.16
CA LEU A 266 8.16 6.21 9.81
C LEU A 266 9.08 4.99 9.80
N ALA A 267 10.20 5.03 10.53
CA ALA A 267 11.18 3.95 10.57
C ALA A 267 10.57 2.62 11.06
N ASN A 268 9.66 2.66 12.03
CA ASN A 268 8.95 1.49 12.50
C ASN A 268 8.05 0.87 11.42
N VAL A 269 7.36 1.71 10.64
CA VAL A 269 6.48 1.27 9.56
C VAL A 269 7.30 0.64 8.44
N VAL A 270 8.37 1.32 8.00
CA VAL A 270 9.28 0.81 6.96
C VAL A 270 9.92 -0.53 7.40
N TYR A 271 10.41 -0.59 8.63
CA TYR A 271 10.99 -1.82 9.18
C TYR A 271 10.00 -2.99 9.15
N ASN A 272 8.78 -2.80 9.67
CA ASN A 272 7.78 -3.86 9.70
C ASN A 272 7.26 -4.22 8.31
N ALA A 273 7.11 -3.24 7.40
CA ALA A 273 6.73 -3.51 6.03
C ALA A 273 7.74 -4.45 5.35
N GLY A 274 9.05 -4.18 5.44
CA GLY A 274 10.07 -5.00 4.78
C GLY A 274 10.47 -6.30 5.49
N ASN A 275 10.25 -6.40 6.81
CA ASN A 275 10.71 -7.57 7.59
C ASN A 275 9.56 -8.48 8.05
N SER A 276 8.34 -7.96 8.18
CA SER A 276 7.20 -8.69 8.75
C SER A 276 6.06 -8.88 7.76
N TYR A 277 5.70 -7.82 7.01
CA TYR A 277 4.45 -7.79 6.26
C TYR A 277 4.60 -7.86 4.73
N GLY A 278 5.82 -7.77 4.20
CA GLY A 278 6.06 -7.80 2.75
C GLY A 278 7.41 -7.19 2.39
N PHE A 279 7.39 -6.19 1.52
CA PHE A 279 8.58 -5.60 0.90
C PHE A 279 8.59 -4.07 0.96
N VAL A 280 9.74 -3.45 0.69
CA VAL A 280 9.91 -2.00 0.59
C VAL A 280 10.60 -1.66 -0.73
N THR A 281 10.07 -0.66 -1.43
CA THR A 281 10.66 -0.05 -2.62
C THR A 281 10.62 1.48 -2.50
N ASP A 282 11.12 2.17 -3.51
CA ASP A 282 11.17 3.63 -3.59
C ASP A 282 10.66 4.13 -4.96
N SER A 283 10.36 5.43 -5.04
CA SER A 283 9.84 6.03 -6.26
C SER A 283 10.83 5.99 -7.42
N LYS A 284 12.14 5.97 -7.15
CA LYS A 284 13.18 5.94 -8.18
C LYS A 284 13.19 4.60 -8.91
N ARG A 285 13.08 3.49 -8.18
CA ARG A 285 12.98 2.13 -8.73
C ARG A 285 11.70 1.97 -9.54
N LEU A 286 10.57 2.47 -9.03
CA LEU A 286 9.27 2.39 -9.71
C LEU A 286 9.20 3.26 -10.98
N ALA A 287 9.80 4.45 -10.98
CA ALA A 287 9.83 5.33 -12.14
C ALA A 287 10.73 4.81 -13.28
N ALA A 288 11.51 3.76 -13.04
CA ALA A 288 12.40 3.13 -14.02
C ALA A 288 11.82 1.85 -14.65
N LEU A 289 10.60 1.46 -14.28
CA LEU A 289 9.86 0.34 -14.87
C LEU A 289 9.34 0.68 -16.27
#